data_AF-A0A3D4S8F9-F1
#
_entry.id   AF-A0A3D4S8F9-F1
#
_cell.length_a   1.000
_cell.length_b   1.000
_cell.length_c   1.000
_cell.angle_alpha   90.00
_cell.angle_beta   90.00
_cell.angle_gamma   90.00
#
_symmetry.space_group_name_H-M   'P 1'
#
loop_
_entity.id
_entity.type
_entity.pdbx_description
1 polymer ?
#
loop_
_entity_poly.entity_id
_entity_poly.type
_entity_poly.pdbx_seq_one_letter_code
_entity_poly.pdbx_strand_id
1 'polypeptide(L)'
;MAKDNIEKEIARAADGVKTVKTSVYLVGKRQAAAVLIAGAVMLAALICYTFVNVGIVRIISLVAIGVCAAFVIGLYAAIRAKGPVTYTAAYCRADDGTETVIQRLSKTKFVFACGKKVIECDRGYVTGGKLFREDLRWDWFRCFGCEEVKSLNSRDKKYRLPGGSLCLRDGKAYYAETGKARIRYSEINDARNAIAVPDVFYRAIKRVCPDESLLAFVRPDGKA
;
A
#
# COMPACT_ATOMS: atom_id res chain seq x y z
N MET A 1 29.13 15.37 -8.47
CA MET A 1 28.47 16.51 -9.15
C MET A 1 27.05 16.19 -9.62
N ALA A 2 26.81 15.33 -10.62
CA ALA A 2 25.44 15.04 -11.09
C ALA A 2 24.57 14.32 -10.03
N LYS A 3 25.15 13.35 -9.33
CA LYS A 3 24.50 12.62 -8.23
C LYS A 3 24.14 13.54 -7.05
N ASP A 4 25.06 14.41 -6.64
CA ASP A 4 24.82 15.37 -5.55
C ASP A 4 23.69 16.37 -5.88
N ASN A 5 23.54 16.74 -7.15
CA ASN A 5 22.46 17.62 -7.60
C ASN A 5 21.10 16.90 -7.58
N ILE A 6 21.05 15.62 -7.98
CA ILE A 6 19.86 14.78 -7.88
C ILE A 6 19.44 14.61 -6.42
N GLU A 7 20.39 14.31 -5.54
CA GLU A 7 20.12 14.15 -4.10
C GLU A 7 19.60 15.44 -3.47
N LYS A 8 20.16 16.60 -3.84
CA LYS A 8 19.65 17.92 -3.40
C LYS A 8 18.25 18.21 -3.92
N GLU A 9 17.95 17.85 -5.16
CA GLU A 9 16.60 18.03 -5.74
C GLU A 9 15.58 17.15 -5.02
N ILE A 10 15.90 15.88 -4.77
CA ILE A 10 15.04 14.96 -4.03
C ILE A 10 14.86 15.43 -2.58
N ALA A 11 15.92 15.93 -1.94
CA ALA A 11 15.85 16.50 -0.60
C ALA A 11 14.92 17.73 -0.56
N ARG A 12 15.01 18.63 -1.54
CA ARG A 12 14.09 19.76 -1.67
C ARG A 12 12.65 19.33 -1.95
N ALA A 13 12.45 18.28 -2.74
CA ALA A 13 11.11 17.75 -2.99
C ALA A 13 10.50 17.04 -1.77
N ALA A 14 11.35 16.53 -0.86
CA ALA A 14 10.95 16.02 0.44
C ALA A 14 10.64 17.16 1.44
N ASP A 15 11.32 18.29 1.30
CA ASP A 15 11.14 19.49 2.12
C ASP A 15 9.75 20.09 1.85
N GLY A 16 8.81 19.85 2.77
CA GLY A 16 7.39 20.19 2.63
C GLY A 16 6.44 18.98 2.54
N VAL A 17 6.96 17.77 2.38
CA VAL A 17 6.15 16.54 2.50
C VAL A 17 5.90 16.25 3.98
N LYS A 18 4.82 16.81 4.51
CA LYS A 18 4.38 16.52 5.89
C LYS A 18 3.67 15.17 6.01
N THR A 19 3.14 14.64 4.90
CA THR A 19 2.36 13.41 4.92
C THR A 19 2.47 12.59 3.66
N VAL A 20 2.41 11.28 3.87
CA VAL A 20 2.41 10.26 2.83
C VAL A 20 1.20 9.35 3.01
N LYS A 21 0.41 9.15 1.95
CA LYS A 21 -0.67 8.15 1.93
C LYS A 21 -0.31 7.03 0.98
N THR A 22 -0.38 5.81 1.47
CA THR A 22 0.09 4.63 0.75
C THR A 22 -1.01 3.59 0.67
N SER A 23 -1.25 3.10 -0.54
CA SER A 23 -2.00 1.86 -0.77
C SER A 23 -0.98 0.75 -1.03
N VAL A 24 -0.90 -0.21 -0.12
CA VAL A 24 -0.01 -1.35 -0.25
C VAL A 24 -0.78 -2.52 -0.84
N TYR A 25 -0.18 -3.17 -1.83
CA TYR A 25 -0.73 -4.34 -2.51
C TYR A 25 0.13 -5.55 -2.17
N LEU A 26 -0.41 -6.49 -1.41
CA LEU A 26 0.32 -7.72 -1.08
C LEU A 26 0.41 -8.67 -2.27
N VAL A 27 -0.44 -8.50 -3.29
CA VAL A 27 -0.39 -9.26 -4.54
C VAL A 27 0.69 -8.67 -5.44
N GLY A 28 1.77 -9.41 -5.63
CA GLY A 28 2.82 -9.02 -6.57
C GLY A 28 2.38 -9.17 -8.03
N LYS A 29 3.03 -8.44 -8.95
CA LYS A 29 2.78 -8.53 -10.40
C LYS A 29 2.83 -9.97 -10.93
N ARG A 30 3.72 -10.82 -10.39
CA ARG A 30 3.82 -12.25 -10.74
C ARG A 30 2.61 -13.07 -10.28
N GLN A 31 2.06 -12.78 -9.10
CA GLN A 31 0.87 -13.48 -8.60
C GLN A 31 -0.36 -13.06 -9.41
N ALA A 32 -0.49 -11.77 -9.75
CA ALA A 32 -1.54 -11.31 -10.65
C ALA A 32 -1.44 -11.98 -12.04
N ALA A 33 -0.23 -12.08 -12.61
CA ALA A 33 0.00 -12.79 -13.86
C ALA A 33 -0.38 -14.28 -13.77
N ALA A 34 -0.03 -14.97 -12.68
CA ALA A 34 -0.40 -16.36 -12.48
C ALA A 34 -1.93 -16.58 -12.44
N VAL A 35 -2.67 -15.67 -11.79
CA VAL A 35 -4.15 -15.71 -11.78
C VAL A 35 -4.72 -15.47 -13.18
N LEU A 36 -4.16 -14.53 -13.95
CA LEU A 36 -4.59 -14.29 -15.33
C LEU A 36 -4.34 -15.50 -16.25
N ILE A 37 -3.17 -16.14 -16.13
CA ILE A 37 -2.84 -17.35 -16.88
C ILE A 37 -3.81 -18.47 -16.51
N ALA A 38 -4.06 -18.70 -15.22
CA ALA A 38 -5.05 -19.69 -14.78
C ALA A 38 -6.45 -19.38 -15.33
N GLY A 39 -6.85 -18.10 -15.35
CA GLY A 39 -8.11 -17.65 -15.96
C GLY A 39 -8.19 -17.95 -17.46
N ALA A 40 -7.13 -17.70 -18.22
CA ALA A 40 -7.06 -17.99 -19.64
C ALA A 40 -7.16 -19.50 -19.92
N VAL A 41 -6.49 -20.33 -19.12
CA VAL A 41 -6.57 -21.80 -19.23
C VAL A 41 -7.98 -22.29 -18.92
N MET A 42 -8.63 -21.77 -17.87
CA MET A 42 -10.03 -22.12 -17.56
C MET A 42 -10.98 -21.74 -18.71
N LEU A 43 -10.79 -20.57 -19.32
CA LEU A 43 -11.60 -20.13 -20.45
C LEU A 43 -11.41 -21.06 -21.66
N ALA A 44 -10.16 -21.38 -22.01
CA ALA A 44 -9.86 -22.30 -23.10
C ALA A 44 -10.44 -23.70 -22.86
N ALA A 45 -10.30 -24.22 -21.64
CA ALA A 45 -10.89 -25.50 -21.24
C ALA A 45 -12.42 -25.47 -21.32
N LEU A 46 -13.06 -24.37 -20.90
CA LEU A 46 -14.52 -24.21 -21.00
C LEU A 46 -14.99 -24.20 -22.47
N ILE A 47 -14.25 -23.54 -23.36
CA ILE A 47 -14.53 -23.56 -24.81
C ILE A 47 -14.41 -24.99 -25.34
N CYS A 48 -13.32 -25.70 -25.03
CA CYS A 48 -13.13 -27.09 -25.45
C CYS A 48 -14.24 -28.02 -24.94
N TYR A 49 -14.64 -27.87 -23.68
CA TYR A 49 -15.74 -28.64 -23.09
C TYR A 49 -17.07 -28.44 -23.83
N THR A 50 -17.35 -27.19 -24.19
CA THR A 50 -18.64 -26.77 -24.77
C THR A 50 -18.74 -27.14 -26.25
N PHE A 51 -17.70 -26.86 -27.04
CA PHE A 51 -17.75 -26.95 -28.51
C PHE A 51 -17.14 -28.24 -29.08
N VAL A 52 -16.29 -28.96 -28.34
CA VAL A 52 -15.69 -30.22 -28.82
C VAL A 52 -16.49 -31.41 -28.30
N ASN A 53 -17.19 -32.11 -29.19
CA ASN A 53 -18.06 -33.23 -28.85
C ASN A 53 -17.29 -34.56 -28.77
N VAL A 54 -16.15 -34.56 -28.06
CA VAL A 54 -15.29 -35.73 -27.84
C VAL A 54 -15.23 -36.00 -26.34
N GLY A 55 -15.65 -37.20 -25.90
CA GLY A 55 -15.78 -37.55 -24.48
C GLY A 55 -14.48 -37.34 -23.67
N ILE A 56 -13.34 -37.76 -24.20
CA ILE A 56 -12.03 -37.58 -23.57
C ILE A 56 -11.68 -36.09 -23.39
N VAL A 57 -11.95 -35.26 -24.41
CA VAL A 57 -11.66 -33.81 -24.36
C VAL A 57 -12.50 -33.12 -23.29
N ARG A 58 -13.76 -33.53 -23.11
CA ARG A 58 -14.63 -33.01 -22.05
C ARG A 58 -14.12 -33.34 -20.65
N ILE A 59 -13.67 -34.57 -20.42
CA ILE A 59 -13.11 -34.99 -19.12
C ILE A 59 -11.84 -34.19 -18.80
N ILE A 60 -10.90 -34.10 -19.75
CA ILE A 60 -9.66 -33.35 -19.56
C ILE A 60 -9.97 -31.86 -19.28
N SER A 61 -10.93 -31.29 -19.99
CA SER A 61 -11.34 -29.89 -19.80
C SER A 61 -11.92 -29.64 -18.41
N LEU A 62 -12.76 -30.55 -17.89
CA LEU A 62 -13.30 -30.45 -16.53
C LEU A 62 -12.19 -30.55 -15.47
N VAL A 63 -11.25 -31.48 -15.63
CA VAL A 63 -10.09 -31.61 -14.72
C VAL A 63 -9.25 -30.33 -14.74
N ALA A 64 -8.97 -29.77 -15.91
CA ALA A 64 -8.21 -28.54 -16.04
C ALA A 64 -8.90 -27.36 -15.32
N ILE A 65 -10.22 -27.21 -15.49
CA ILE A 65 -11.00 -26.18 -14.77
C ILE A 65 -10.89 -26.38 -13.25
N GLY A 66 -11.10 -27.61 -12.77
CA GLY A 66 -11.04 -27.93 -11.34
C GLY A 66 -9.68 -27.63 -10.72
N VAL A 67 -8.59 -28.03 -11.39
CA VAL A 67 -7.21 -27.78 -10.93
C VAL A 67 -6.90 -26.29 -10.91
N CYS A 68 -7.25 -25.54 -11.97
CA CYS A 68 -7.03 -24.10 -12.02
C CYS A 68 -7.83 -23.36 -10.95
N ALA A 69 -9.09 -23.75 -10.71
CA ALA A 69 -9.91 -23.17 -9.65
C ALA A 69 -9.32 -23.44 -8.26
N ALA A 70 -8.92 -24.68 -7.97
CA ALA A 70 -8.27 -25.04 -6.71
C ALA A 70 -6.96 -24.26 -6.49
N PHE A 71 -6.16 -24.08 -7.55
CA PHE A 71 -4.94 -23.28 -7.51
C PHE A 71 -5.21 -21.81 -7.15
N VAL A 72 -6.19 -21.17 -7.80
CA VAL A 72 -6.54 -19.76 -7.52
C VAL A 72 -7.04 -19.60 -6.09
N ILE A 73 -7.88 -20.52 -5.62
CA ILE A 73 -8.40 -20.53 -4.24
C ILE A 73 -7.24 -20.71 -3.24
N GLY A 74 -6.34 -21.67 -3.47
CA GLY A 74 -5.18 -21.92 -2.61
C GLY A 74 -4.23 -20.72 -2.55
N LEU A 75 -3.94 -20.10 -3.70
CA LEU A 75 -3.13 -18.90 -3.77
C LEU A 75 -3.77 -17.74 -2.99
N TYR A 76 -5.09 -17.54 -3.15
CA TYR A 76 -5.82 -16.51 -2.43
C TYR A 76 -5.81 -16.76 -0.91
N ALA A 77 -6.03 -18.01 -0.48
CA ALA A 77 -5.97 -18.40 0.92
C ALA A 77 -4.58 -18.15 1.53
N ALA A 78 -3.51 -18.52 0.81
CA ALA A 78 -2.14 -18.29 1.24
C ALA A 78 -1.78 -16.80 1.36
N ILE A 79 -2.29 -15.95 0.46
CA ILE A 79 -2.13 -14.50 0.55
C ILE A 79 -2.88 -13.95 1.76
N ARG A 80 -4.13 -14.37 1.95
CA ARG A 80 -4.98 -13.90 3.05
C ARG A 80 -4.47 -14.34 4.42
N ALA A 81 -3.82 -15.51 4.51
CA ALA A 81 -3.17 -15.98 5.73
C ALA A 81 -2.04 -15.04 6.20
N LYS A 82 -1.38 -14.34 5.27
CA LYS A 82 -0.31 -13.36 5.58
C LYS A 82 -0.84 -11.96 5.90
N GLY A 83 -2.15 -11.73 5.79
CA GLY A 83 -2.79 -10.45 6.07
C GLY A 83 -3.67 -9.94 4.92
N PRO A 84 -4.09 -8.66 4.97
CA PRO A 84 -5.02 -8.12 4.00
C PRO A 84 -4.39 -7.94 2.62
N VAL A 85 -5.08 -8.40 1.58
CA VAL A 85 -4.65 -8.34 0.16
C VAL A 85 -4.20 -6.93 -0.23
N THR A 86 -4.89 -5.92 0.29
CA THR A 86 -4.49 -4.52 0.23
C THR A 86 -4.77 -3.86 1.56
N TYR A 87 -3.96 -2.88 1.93
CA TYR A 87 -4.25 -2.05 3.09
C TYR A 87 -3.78 -0.61 2.84
N THR A 88 -4.37 0.32 3.56
CA THR A 88 -4.03 1.74 3.45
C THR A 88 -3.21 2.13 4.67
N ALA A 89 -2.16 2.92 4.47
CA ALA A 89 -1.47 3.60 5.55
C ALA A 89 -1.35 5.10 5.28
N ALA A 90 -1.37 5.89 6.34
CA ALA A 90 -0.95 7.27 6.30
C ALA A 90 0.19 7.47 7.31
N TYR A 91 1.19 8.21 6.88
CA TYR A 91 2.37 8.56 7.65
C TYR A 91 2.45 10.07 7.71
N CYS A 92 2.70 10.63 8.90
CA CYS A 92 2.96 12.05 9.10
C CYS A 92 4.27 12.23 9.85
N ARG A 93 5.00 13.28 9.48
CA ARG A 93 6.19 13.73 10.19
C ARG A 93 5.98 15.18 10.62
N ALA A 94 6.08 15.43 11.92
CA ALA A 94 6.14 16.79 12.42
C ALA A 94 7.53 17.41 12.23
N ASP A 95 7.59 18.73 12.32
CA ASP A 95 8.80 19.52 12.13
C ASP A 95 9.86 19.23 13.23
N ASP A 96 9.43 18.74 14.40
CA ASP A 96 10.27 18.24 15.50
C ASP A 96 10.89 16.85 15.24
N GLY A 97 10.53 16.21 14.12
CA GLY A 97 10.98 14.88 13.74
C GLY A 97 10.10 13.74 14.27
N THR A 98 9.04 14.02 15.02
CA THR A 98 8.10 13.01 15.50
C THR A 98 7.34 12.37 14.35
N GLU A 99 7.28 11.04 14.36
CA GLU A 99 6.63 10.24 13.32
C GLU A 99 5.35 9.60 13.83
N THR A 100 4.26 9.81 13.11
CA THR A 100 2.99 9.14 13.36
C THR A 100 2.56 8.32 12.15
N VAL A 101 2.04 7.13 12.41
CA VAL A 101 1.60 6.20 11.37
C VAL A 101 0.24 5.65 11.76
N ILE A 102 -0.69 5.63 10.83
CA ILE A 102 -1.90 4.84 10.93
C ILE A 102 -2.00 3.87 9.78
N GLN A 103 -2.39 2.64 10.07
CA GLN A 103 -2.64 1.59 9.11
C GLN A 103 -4.07 1.10 9.27
N ARG A 104 -4.82 1.09 8.17
CA ARG A 104 -6.12 0.44 8.06
C ARG A 104 -5.95 -0.89 7.35
N LEU A 105 -5.89 -1.97 8.12
CA LEU A 105 -5.70 -3.34 7.63
C LEU A 105 -7.00 -3.95 7.13
N SER A 106 -8.12 -3.62 7.77
CA SER A 106 -9.45 -4.06 7.33
C SER A 106 -10.51 -3.02 7.69
N LYS A 107 -11.79 -3.39 7.59
CA LYS A 107 -12.88 -2.56 8.11
C LYS A 107 -12.86 -2.46 9.64
N THR A 108 -12.34 -3.48 10.32
CA THR A 108 -12.40 -3.61 11.78
C THR A 108 -11.02 -3.60 12.45
N LYS A 109 -9.94 -3.64 11.66
CA LYS A 109 -8.58 -3.77 12.15
C LYS A 109 -7.73 -2.56 11.74
N PHE A 110 -7.21 -1.85 12.73
CA PHE A 110 -6.41 -0.64 12.60
C PHE A 110 -5.19 -0.71 13.49
N VAL A 111 -4.09 -0.10 13.07
CA VAL A 111 -2.87 0.04 13.89
C VAL A 111 -2.45 1.50 13.86
N PHE A 112 -2.07 2.06 15.00
CA PHE A 112 -1.55 3.41 15.13
C PHE A 112 -0.23 3.38 15.89
N ALA A 113 0.75 4.08 15.36
CA ALA A 113 2.05 4.29 15.98
C ALA A 113 2.32 5.79 16.12
N CYS A 114 2.85 6.18 17.28
CA CYS A 114 3.39 7.51 17.53
C CYS A 114 4.74 7.33 18.22
N GLY A 115 5.82 7.57 17.48
CA GLY A 115 7.17 7.20 17.91
C GLY A 115 7.26 5.70 18.26
N LYS A 116 7.64 5.37 19.50
CA LYS A 116 7.79 3.98 19.96
C LYS A 116 6.48 3.32 20.44
N LYS A 117 5.42 4.11 20.67
CA LYS A 117 4.15 3.59 21.19
C LYS A 117 3.31 3.11 20.02
N VAL A 118 2.88 1.85 20.07
CA VAL A 118 2.02 1.24 19.05
C VAL A 118 0.79 0.65 19.71
N ILE A 119 -0.37 1.04 19.20
CA ILE A 119 -1.67 0.52 19.60
C ILE A 119 -2.38 -0.07 18.39
N GLU A 120 -3.11 -1.14 18.63
CA GLU A 120 -3.91 -1.84 17.63
C GLU A 120 -5.37 -1.83 18.09
N CYS A 121 -6.29 -1.70 17.13
CA CYS A 121 -7.70 -1.93 17.34
C CYS A 121 -8.14 -3.05 16.41
N ASP A 122 -8.72 -4.11 16.97
CA ASP A 122 -9.35 -5.19 16.20
C ASP A 122 -10.76 -5.45 16.75
N ARG A 123 -11.77 -5.25 15.90
CA ARG A 123 -13.20 -5.44 16.23
C ARG A 123 -13.64 -4.66 17.49
N GLY A 124 -13.08 -3.46 17.69
CA GLY A 124 -13.42 -2.56 18.80
C GLY A 124 -12.59 -2.76 20.07
N TYR A 125 -11.75 -3.80 20.12
CA TYR A 125 -10.82 -4.02 21.23
C TYR A 125 -9.49 -3.33 20.93
N VAL A 126 -9.03 -2.49 21.86
CA VAL A 126 -7.75 -1.79 21.75
C VAL A 126 -6.68 -2.48 22.60
N THR A 127 -5.57 -2.85 21.99
CA THR A 127 -4.44 -3.52 22.64
C THR A 127 -3.11 -2.87 22.26
N GLY A 128 -2.03 -3.23 22.95
CA GLY A 128 -0.67 -3.00 22.44
C GLY A 128 -0.42 -3.85 21.20
N GLY A 129 0.35 -3.34 20.24
CA GLY A 129 0.56 -4.01 18.96
C GLY A 129 1.92 -3.72 18.33
N LYS A 130 2.07 -4.14 17.07
CA LYS A 130 3.22 -3.83 16.21
C LYS A 130 2.73 -3.35 14.86
N LEU A 131 3.54 -2.59 14.14
CA LEU A 131 3.17 -2.15 12.81
C LEU A 131 3.11 -3.38 11.89
N PHE A 132 2.07 -3.43 11.06
CA PHE A 132 1.97 -4.47 10.06
C PHE A 132 2.97 -4.18 8.94
N ARG A 133 3.82 -5.15 8.61
CA ARG A 133 4.85 -5.04 7.56
C ARG A 133 5.81 -3.85 7.77
N GLU A 134 6.48 -3.84 8.92
CA GLU A 134 7.58 -2.89 9.24
C GLU A 134 8.71 -2.91 8.19
N ASP A 135 8.86 -4.00 7.44
CA ASP A 135 9.83 -4.16 6.37
C ASP A 135 9.59 -3.22 5.17
N LEU A 136 8.35 -2.75 4.98
CA LEU A 136 8.03 -1.84 3.90
C LEU A 136 8.31 -0.40 4.35
N ARG A 137 9.26 0.28 3.69
CA ARG A 137 9.50 1.70 3.97
C ARG A 137 8.34 2.56 3.46
N TRP A 138 7.74 3.30 4.38
CA TRP A 138 6.56 4.16 4.16
C TRP A 138 6.91 5.57 3.69
N ASP A 139 8.17 5.95 3.85
CA ASP A 139 8.78 7.19 3.39
C ASP A 139 10.02 6.86 2.56
N TRP A 140 9.90 7.03 1.25
CA TRP A 140 10.96 6.68 0.30
C TRP A 140 12.07 7.73 0.21
N PHE A 141 11.85 8.93 0.75
CA PHE A 141 12.88 9.94 0.84
C PHE A 141 14.01 9.56 1.82
N ARG A 142 13.77 8.58 2.69
CA ARG A 142 14.78 8.04 3.62
C ARG A 142 15.83 7.14 2.97
N CYS A 143 15.67 6.79 1.69
CA CYS A 143 16.60 5.96 0.95
C CYS A 143 17.41 6.81 -0.03
N PHE A 144 18.53 7.36 0.42
CA PHE A 144 19.45 8.11 -0.44
C PHE A 144 20.28 7.13 -1.29
N GLY A 145 19.68 6.74 -2.41
CA GLY A 145 20.29 5.91 -3.44
C GLY A 145 19.38 5.96 -4.65
N CYS A 146 19.49 7.03 -5.44
CA CYS A 146 18.60 7.28 -6.57
C CYS A 146 19.42 7.48 -7.84
N GLU A 147 18.92 6.96 -8.94
CA GLU A 147 19.43 7.22 -10.29
C GLU A 147 18.30 7.85 -11.12
N GLU A 148 18.59 8.93 -11.85
CA GLU A 148 17.61 9.48 -12.78
C GLU A 148 17.40 8.51 -13.95
N VAL A 149 16.14 8.17 -14.22
CA VAL A 149 15.78 7.21 -15.27
C VAL A 149 15.24 7.92 -16.49
N LYS A 150 14.47 8.98 -16.27
CA LYS A 150 13.74 9.63 -17.35
C LYS A 150 13.37 11.06 -16.96
N SER A 151 13.83 12.00 -17.79
CA SER A 151 13.19 13.31 -17.93
C SER A 151 12.02 13.14 -18.90
N LEU A 152 10.79 13.36 -18.41
CA LEU A 152 9.59 13.25 -19.23
C LEU A 152 9.33 14.57 -19.98
N ASN A 153 9.69 15.69 -19.34
CA ASN A 153 9.79 17.05 -19.86
C ASN A 153 10.57 17.90 -18.81
N SER A 154 10.70 19.22 -19.01
CA SER A 154 11.42 20.08 -18.06
C SER A 154 10.82 20.12 -16.64
N ARG A 155 9.57 19.70 -16.46
CA ARG A 155 8.81 19.79 -15.20
C ARG A 155 8.67 18.46 -14.47
N ASP A 156 8.58 17.35 -15.21
CA ASP A 156 8.31 16.01 -14.69
C ASP A 156 9.56 15.13 -14.80
N LYS A 157 10.01 14.61 -13.66
CA LYS A 157 11.20 13.77 -13.55
C LYS A 157 10.89 12.45 -12.86
N LYS A 158 11.53 11.37 -13.32
CA LYS A 158 11.40 10.03 -12.75
C LYS A 158 12.76 9.47 -12.35
N TYR A 159 12.84 9.04 -11.09
CA TYR A 159 14.02 8.44 -10.48
C TYR A 159 13.77 6.96 -10.16
N ARG A 160 14.82 6.14 -10.27
CA ARG A 160 14.87 4.76 -9.80
C ARG A 160 15.53 4.73 -8.45
N LEU A 161 14.90 4.01 -7.54
CA LEU A 161 15.46 3.64 -6.26
C LEU A 161 15.66 2.12 -6.24
N PRO A 162 16.53 1.58 -5.38
CA PRO A 162 16.72 0.14 -5.18
C PRO A 162 15.40 -0.64 -5.01
N GLY A 163 14.37 0.01 -4.46
CA GLY A 163 13.04 -0.59 -4.25
C GLY A 163 11.97 -0.32 -5.32
N GLY A 164 12.20 0.59 -6.28
CA GLY A 164 11.18 0.98 -7.27
C GLY A 164 11.44 2.34 -7.93
N SER A 165 10.41 3.18 -8.07
CA SER A 165 10.53 4.51 -8.70
C SER A 165 9.80 5.63 -7.96
N LEU A 166 10.39 6.81 -7.97
CA LEU A 166 9.83 8.08 -7.48
C LEU A 166 9.60 9.01 -8.68
N CYS A 167 8.47 9.70 -8.70
CA CYS A 167 8.15 10.69 -9.72
C CYS A 167 7.85 12.04 -9.08
N LEU A 168 8.55 13.05 -9.59
CA LEU A 168 8.33 14.45 -9.27
C LEU A 168 7.54 15.11 -10.41
N ARG A 169 6.65 16.01 -10.05
CA ARG A 169 5.90 16.89 -10.95
C ARG A 169 6.08 18.32 -10.48
N ASP A 170 6.55 19.18 -11.36
CA ASP A 170 6.85 20.59 -11.04
C ASP A 170 7.79 20.72 -9.83
N GLY A 171 8.79 19.83 -9.72
CA GLY A 171 9.71 19.79 -8.59
C GLY A 171 9.12 19.30 -7.26
N LYS A 172 7.83 18.95 -7.22
CA LYS A 172 7.14 18.41 -6.05
C LYS A 172 6.94 16.91 -6.13
N ALA A 173 6.96 16.25 -4.96
CA ALA A 173 6.66 14.83 -4.84
C ALA A 173 5.21 14.53 -5.26
N TYR A 174 5.02 13.71 -6.30
CA TYR A 174 3.68 13.35 -6.77
C TYR A 174 3.31 11.91 -6.43
N TYR A 175 4.15 10.95 -6.82
CA TYR A 175 3.92 9.54 -6.49
C TYR A 175 5.22 8.73 -6.44
N ALA A 176 5.21 7.64 -5.68
CA ALA A 176 6.19 6.57 -5.78
C ALA A 176 5.50 5.22 -5.96
N GLU A 177 6.14 4.30 -6.66
CA GLU A 177 5.65 2.95 -6.89
C GLU A 177 6.77 1.93 -6.68
N THR A 178 6.37 0.81 -6.10
CA THR A 178 7.10 -0.42 -5.95
C THR A 178 6.27 -1.52 -6.59
N GLY A 179 6.88 -2.66 -6.91
CA GLY A 179 6.13 -3.84 -7.38
C GLY A 179 5.05 -4.36 -6.41
N LYS A 180 4.97 -3.81 -5.19
CA LYS A 180 4.06 -4.19 -4.09
C LYS A 180 3.39 -3.00 -3.37
N ALA A 181 3.73 -1.75 -3.65
CA ALA A 181 3.08 -0.61 -3.01
C ALA A 181 3.02 0.59 -3.94
N ARG A 182 1.97 1.39 -3.78
CA ARG A 182 1.85 2.68 -4.46
C ARG A 182 1.66 3.75 -3.41
N ILE A 183 2.60 4.67 -3.39
CA ILE A 183 2.68 5.79 -2.47
C ILE A 183 2.22 7.04 -3.22
N ARG A 184 1.29 7.77 -2.63
CA ARG A 184 0.90 9.10 -3.09
C ARG A 184 1.32 10.10 -2.03
N TYR A 185 2.11 11.07 -2.45
CA TYR A 185 2.48 12.19 -1.61
C TYR A 185 1.34 13.20 -1.66
N SER A 186 0.87 13.66 -0.50
CA SER A 186 -0.27 14.55 -0.38
C SER A 186 -0.08 15.52 0.77
N GLU A 187 -0.45 16.78 0.57
CA GLU A 187 -0.59 17.75 1.67
C GLU A 187 -1.89 17.44 2.44
N ILE A 188 -1.80 17.32 3.77
CA ILE A 188 -2.86 16.80 4.65
C ILE A 188 -4.05 17.75 4.87
N ASN A 189 -3.98 18.99 4.42
CA ASN A 189 -4.97 19.99 4.80
C ASN A 189 -6.38 19.74 4.21
N ASP A 190 -6.58 18.67 3.44
CA ASP A 190 -7.91 18.24 2.98
C ASP A 190 -8.48 17.12 3.88
N ALA A 191 -9.45 17.48 4.72
CA ALA A 191 -10.21 16.59 5.60
C ALA A 191 -10.88 15.42 4.85
N ARG A 192 -11.07 15.50 3.53
CA ARG A 192 -11.58 14.39 2.69
C ARG A 192 -10.63 13.19 2.66
N ASN A 193 -9.34 13.38 2.92
CA ASN A 193 -8.33 12.35 2.77
C ASN A 193 -7.97 11.60 4.06
N ALA A 194 -8.47 12.08 5.21
CA ALA A 194 -8.26 11.49 6.53
C ALA A 194 -8.86 10.08 6.66
N ILE A 195 -8.21 9.23 7.45
CA ILE A 195 -8.63 7.86 7.76
C ILE A 195 -9.63 7.92 8.92
N ALA A 196 -10.86 7.49 8.63
CA ALA A 196 -11.89 7.31 9.64
C ALA A 196 -11.58 6.07 10.51
N VAL A 197 -11.67 6.23 11.83
CA VAL A 197 -11.42 5.18 12.82
C VAL A 197 -12.56 5.08 13.83
N PRO A 198 -12.81 3.90 14.44
CA PRO A 198 -13.80 3.77 15.50
C PRO A 198 -13.51 4.72 16.67
N ASP A 199 -14.56 5.27 17.29
CA ASP A 199 -14.43 6.24 18.40
C ASP A 199 -13.59 5.73 19.57
N VAL A 200 -13.74 4.46 19.93
CA VAL A 200 -12.95 3.82 20.99
C VAL A 200 -11.46 3.89 20.66
N PHE A 201 -11.11 3.67 19.39
CA PHE A 201 -9.73 3.76 18.93
C PHE A 201 -9.26 5.21 18.82
N TYR A 202 -10.11 6.13 18.36
CA TYR A 202 -9.78 7.56 18.32
C TYR A 202 -9.43 8.11 19.71
N ARG A 203 -10.19 7.74 20.75
CA ARG A 203 -9.90 8.12 22.14
C ARG A 203 -8.57 7.52 22.61
N ALA A 204 -8.27 6.28 22.25
CA ALA A 204 -6.98 5.67 22.57
C ALA A 204 -5.81 6.37 21.85
N ILE A 205 -5.98 6.74 20.59
CA ILE A 205 -5.01 7.52 19.81
C ILE A 205 -4.73 8.85 20.51
N LYS A 206 -5.75 9.62 20.91
CA LYS A 206 -5.58 10.89 21.63
C LYS A 206 -4.82 10.76 22.96
N ARG A 207 -4.91 9.62 23.64
CA ARG A 207 -4.12 9.35 24.86
C ARG A 207 -2.65 9.08 24.56
N VAL A 208 -2.36 8.46 23.41
CA VAL A 208 -1.00 8.10 22.99
C VAL A 208 -0.29 9.28 22.33
N CYS A 209 -1.02 10.06 21.54
CA CYS A 209 -0.57 11.22 20.81
C CYS A 209 -1.54 12.39 21.09
N PRO A 210 -1.27 13.21 22.11
CA PRO A 210 -2.14 14.32 22.49
C PRO A 210 -2.03 15.54 21.54
N ASP A 211 -0.98 15.61 20.72
CA ASP A 211 -0.79 16.68 19.75
C ASP A 211 -1.74 16.49 18.55
N GLU A 212 -2.70 17.41 18.40
CA GLU A 212 -3.71 17.34 17.33
C GLU A 212 -3.13 17.60 15.94
N SER A 213 -2.00 18.31 15.83
CA SER A 213 -1.35 18.55 14.54
C SER A 213 -0.85 17.23 13.92
N LEU A 214 -0.43 16.30 14.76
CA LEU A 214 0.00 14.94 14.42
C LEU A 214 -1.17 13.97 14.18
N LEU A 215 -2.41 14.41 14.37
CA LEU A 215 -3.63 13.62 14.17
C LEU A 215 -4.48 14.11 13.00
N ALA A 216 -4.01 15.11 12.24
CA ALA A 216 -4.78 15.72 11.14
C ALA A 216 -5.23 14.73 10.03
N PHE A 217 -4.61 13.55 9.94
CA PHE A 217 -5.02 12.45 9.03
C PHE A 217 -5.93 11.40 9.67
N VAL A 218 -6.31 11.55 10.93
CA VAL A 218 -7.19 10.62 11.66
C VAL A 218 -8.44 11.37 12.07
N ARG A 219 -9.61 10.79 11.77
CA ARG A 219 -10.89 11.32 12.23
C ARG A 219 -11.73 10.22 12.86
N PRO A 220 -12.58 10.52 13.86
CA PRO A 220 -13.58 9.58 14.31
C PRO A 220 -14.53 9.23 13.15
N ASP A 221 -14.89 7.96 13.04
CA ASP A 221 -15.95 7.51 12.15
C ASP A 221 -17.27 7.96 12.78
N GLY A 222 -17.85 9.05 12.28
CA GLY A 222 -19.03 9.72 12.83
C GLY A 222 -20.34 8.92 12.78
N LYS A 223 -20.26 7.58 12.71
CA LYS A 223 -21.38 6.70 12.98
C LYS A 223 -21.49 6.48 14.48
N ALA A 224 -22.29 7.36 15.11
CA ALA A 224 -23.01 7.02 16.33
C ALA A 224 -23.98 5.86 16.05
#